data_AF-A0A7Z9YBB5-F1
#
_entry.id   AF-A0A7Z9YBB5-F1
#
_cell.length_a   1.000
_cell.length_b   1.000
_cell.length_c   1.000
_cell.angle_alpha   90.00
_cell.angle_beta   90.00
_cell.angle_gamma   90.00
#
_symmetry.space_group_name_H-M   'P 1'
#
loop_
_entity.id
_entity.type
_entity.pdbx_description
1 polymer ?
#
loop_
_entity_poly.entity_id
_entity_poly.type
_entity_poly.pdbx_seq_one_letter_code
_entity_poly.pdbx_strand_id
1 'polypeptide(L)'
;MRDTFGEEDGEILYNGIRLPSQWPPIRSSLTSDPPPPPPYLESPPAIIPIDVGRQLFVDDFLIESTTLKRTFHKAVYLPNNPILKPDRPWECEGEYPTAMVFSDGVWYDPKEHLFKMWYMGGYFRSTCYALSEDGINWVKPELDVIQGTNIVHTARRDSSTVWLDLEEEDIKRRYKLSLYELDGKGAVTIYLSADGIHWGEPVERSGPCGDRTTVFYNPFRKVWVFSIREGLPGVGRCRRYREHRDVVVGARWRRGEPTLWVGADRLDPPRDDLKVQPQLYNLDAVAYESLMLGLFTIWRGQPADRAKPNEICLGFSRDGFHWYRPDRRAFIPVSERYGDWNWGNVQSAGGCCLIVKDKLYFYVSGRAGERGTPGSGICSTGLAVLRRDGFASMEAGEIEGTLTTRLLRFRGRYLFVNVAVPKGELRVEILDEGGQPVEPFKLENCLPIRADSTAWMVRWKGGDDLSSLTGEPVRFRFHLRKGKLYAFWVSPKRSGASYGYVAAGGPGFSDPLDI
;
A
#
# COMPACT_ATOMS: atom_id res chain seq x y z
N MET A 1 -19.24 27.82 -3.28
CA MET A 1 -18.53 29.02 -2.80
C MET A 1 -17.06 28.78 -3.09
N ARG A 2 -16.39 29.68 -3.80
CA ARG A 2 -14.95 29.55 -4.09
C ARG A 2 -14.21 29.96 -2.83
N ASP A 3 -13.60 29.01 -2.14
CA ASP A 3 -12.70 29.31 -1.03
C ASP A 3 -11.38 29.81 -1.60
N THR A 4 -11.15 31.11 -1.45
CA THR A 4 -9.84 31.74 -1.57
C THR A 4 -9.03 31.38 -0.33
N PHE A 5 -8.26 30.29 -0.38
CA PHE A 5 -7.25 29.98 0.63
C PHE A 5 -6.01 30.85 0.37
N GLY A 6 -5.59 31.62 1.37
CA GLY A 6 -4.34 32.38 1.33
C GLY A 6 -3.13 31.46 1.18
N GLU A 7 -2.15 31.88 0.38
CA GLU A 7 -1.12 31.03 -0.21
C GLU A 7 0.10 30.65 0.68
N GLU A 8 0.26 31.08 1.94
CA GLU A 8 1.65 31.20 2.45
C GLU A 8 2.17 30.33 3.64
N ASP A 9 1.40 29.57 4.43
CA ASP A 9 1.96 29.03 5.71
C ASP A 9 1.94 27.50 5.96
N GLY A 10 1.58 26.66 4.97
CA GLY A 10 1.50 25.21 5.19
C GLY A 10 2.80 24.42 4.92
N GLU A 11 2.89 23.22 5.51
CA GLU A 11 3.99 22.25 5.31
C GLU A 11 4.19 21.93 3.82
N ILE A 12 5.44 21.96 3.35
CA ILE A 12 5.81 21.50 2.00
C ILE A 12 6.34 20.07 2.11
N LEU A 13 5.70 19.14 1.41
CA LEU A 13 6.09 17.74 1.37
C LEU A 13 7.29 17.48 0.43
N TYR A 14 7.87 16.30 0.54
CA TYR A 14 9.01 15.82 -0.27
C TYR A 14 8.83 15.94 -1.80
N ASN A 15 7.59 15.97 -2.28
CA ASN A 15 7.21 16.07 -3.70
C ASN A 15 6.75 17.47 -4.09
N GLY A 16 6.99 18.48 -3.23
CA GLY A 16 6.65 19.88 -3.46
C GLY A 16 5.19 20.24 -3.17
N ILE A 17 4.33 19.28 -2.84
CA ILE A 17 2.93 19.56 -2.46
C ILE A 17 2.95 20.43 -1.19
N ARG A 18 2.29 21.59 -1.26
CA ARG A 18 2.03 22.43 -0.09
C ARG A 18 0.68 22.05 0.51
N LEU A 19 0.69 21.62 1.76
CA LEU A 19 -0.54 21.35 2.51
C LEU A 19 -1.21 22.67 2.92
N PRO A 20 -2.54 22.71 3.10
CA PRO A 20 -3.19 23.80 3.82
C PRO A 20 -2.67 23.92 5.27
N SER A 21 -2.71 25.12 5.84
CA SER A 21 -2.31 25.36 7.25
C SER A 21 -3.14 24.55 8.25
N GLN A 22 -4.44 24.37 7.97
CA GLN A 22 -5.29 23.42 8.70
C GLN A 22 -5.12 22.01 8.13
N TRP A 23 -4.38 21.18 8.85
CA TRP A 23 -4.18 19.78 8.50
C TRP A 23 -4.30 18.85 9.72
N PRO A 24 -4.95 17.67 9.59
CA PRO A 24 -5.68 17.18 8.42
C PRO A 24 -6.94 18.01 8.12
N PRO A 25 -7.49 17.93 6.90
CA PRO A 25 -8.73 18.62 6.55
C PRO A 25 -9.92 18.17 7.44
N ILE A 26 -10.71 19.14 7.90
CA ILE A 26 -11.94 18.86 8.65
C ILE A 26 -13.08 18.59 7.66
N ARG A 27 -13.64 17.37 7.70
CA ARG A 27 -14.80 16.98 6.90
C ARG A 27 -15.97 16.63 7.81
N SER A 28 -17.07 17.34 7.64
CA SER A 28 -18.30 17.17 8.41
C SER A 28 -19.28 16.17 7.78
N SER A 29 -19.14 15.88 6.48
CA SER A 29 -20.00 14.93 5.75
C SER A 29 -19.21 14.03 4.80
N LEU A 30 -19.74 12.82 4.59
CA LEU A 30 -19.37 11.93 3.50
C LEU A 30 -20.65 11.53 2.77
N THR A 31 -20.58 11.40 1.44
CA THR A 31 -21.67 10.92 0.60
C THR A 31 -21.19 9.72 -0.21
N SER A 32 -22.12 9.06 -0.91
CA SER A 32 -21.79 8.03 -1.90
C SER A 32 -21.32 8.62 -3.23
N ASP A 33 -21.26 9.94 -3.37
CA ASP A 33 -20.70 10.56 -4.57
C ASP A 33 -19.18 10.47 -4.56
N PRO A 34 -18.54 10.34 -5.73
CA PRO A 34 -17.10 10.27 -5.82
C PRO A 34 -16.56 11.63 -5.37
N PRO A 35 -15.52 11.65 -4.53
CA PRO A 35 -14.87 12.91 -4.18
C PRO A 35 -14.31 13.58 -5.45
N PRO A 36 -14.12 14.91 -5.42
CA PRO A 36 -13.32 15.55 -6.46
C PRO A 36 -11.92 14.93 -6.53
N PRO A 37 -11.22 15.08 -7.66
CA PRO A 37 -9.81 14.71 -7.75
C PRO A 37 -9.01 15.27 -6.56
N PRO A 38 -7.97 14.56 -6.10
CA PRO A 38 -7.07 15.11 -5.08
C PRO A 38 -6.56 16.52 -5.44
N PRO A 39 -6.48 17.46 -4.49
CA PRO A 39 -6.07 18.84 -4.78
C PRO A 39 -4.72 18.95 -5.49
N TYR A 40 -3.77 18.06 -5.17
CA TYR A 40 -2.46 18.02 -5.80
C TYR A 40 -2.47 17.57 -7.28
N LEU A 41 -3.56 17.00 -7.79
CA LEU A 41 -3.73 16.72 -9.22
C LEU A 41 -4.37 17.90 -9.95
N GLU A 42 -5.22 18.68 -9.27
CA GLU A 42 -5.84 19.89 -9.84
C GLU A 42 -4.85 21.06 -9.88
N SER A 43 -4.01 21.18 -8.85
CA SER A 43 -2.99 22.23 -8.73
C SER A 43 -1.66 21.63 -8.26
N PRO A 44 -0.96 20.88 -9.13
CA PRO A 44 0.36 20.32 -8.81
C PRO A 44 1.41 21.44 -8.65
N PRO A 45 2.51 21.18 -7.91
CA PRO A 45 3.64 22.11 -7.84
C PRO A 45 4.18 22.44 -9.23
N ALA A 46 4.58 23.70 -9.44
CA ALA A 46 5.15 24.15 -10.71
C ALA A 46 6.42 23.37 -11.11
N ILE A 47 7.24 23.01 -10.12
CA ILE A 47 8.41 22.15 -10.27
C ILE A 47 8.31 21.05 -9.20
N ILE A 48 8.40 19.80 -9.62
CA ILE A 48 8.20 18.63 -8.76
C ILE A 48 9.55 18.01 -8.38
N PRO A 49 9.96 18.03 -7.11
CA PRO A 49 11.09 17.24 -6.64
C PRO A 49 10.80 15.73 -6.74
N ILE A 50 11.76 14.97 -7.26
CA ILE A 50 11.65 13.51 -7.46
C ILE A 50 12.80 12.75 -6.78
N ASP A 51 13.37 13.32 -5.71
CA ASP A 51 14.50 12.74 -4.97
C ASP A 51 14.12 11.50 -4.14
N VAL A 52 12.82 11.28 -3.90
CA VAL A 52 12.32 10.17 -3.08
C VAL A 52 11.62 9.15 -3.96
N GLY A 53 12.23 7.98 -4.08
CA GLY A 53 11.63 6.77 -4.62
C GLY A 53 11.40 6.74 -6.11
N ARG A 54 10.92 5.58 -6.55
CA ARG A 54 10.45 5.36 -7.92
C ARG A 54 9.21 6.19 -8.21
N GLN A 55 9.20 6.86 -9.36
CA GLN A 55 8.10 7.69 -9.83
C GLN A 55 7.14 6.84 -10.66
N LEU A 56 5.93 6.64 -10.11
CA LEU A 56 4.92 5.72 -10.65
C LEU A 56 3.90 6.45 -11.55
N PHE A 57 3.42 5.80 -12.61
CA PHE A 57 2.40 6.33 -13.52
C PHE A 57 0.95 6.01 -13.10
N VAL A 58 0.70 5.94 -11.79
CA VAL A 58 -0.63 5.61 -11.22
C VAL A 58 -1.63 6.77 -11.27
N ASP A 59 -1.15 7.98 -11.52
CA ASP A 59 -1.92 9.21 -11.68
C ASP A 59 -1.26 10.13 -12.71
N ASP A 60 -1.87 11.31 -12.91
CA ASP A 60 -1.35 12.32 -13.82
C ASP A 60 -0.35 13.28 -13.15
N PHE A 61 0.00 13.15 -11.87
CA PHE A 61 0.80 14.13 -11.11
C PHE A 61 2.11 14.54 -11.78
N LEU A 62 2.76 13.58 -12.46
CA LEU A 62 4.05 13.78 -13.12
C LEU A 62 3.94 14.09 -14.61
N ILE A 63 2.76 13.91 -15.22
CA ILE A 63 2.58 13.93 -16.67
C ILE A 63 2.07 15.30 -17.12
N GLU A 64 2.81 15.96 -17.99
CA GLU A 64 2.38 17.18 -18.69
C GLU A 64 1.56 16.82 -19.94
N SER A 65 2.06 15.89 -20.74
CA SER A 65 1.38 15.40 -21.94
C SER A 65 1.79 13.98 -22.30
N THR A 66 0.90 13.22 -22.95
CA THR A 66 1.19 11.86 -23.39
C THR A 66 0.30 11.43 -24.55
N THR A 67 0.85 10.69 -25.51
CA THR A 67 0.09 9.88 -26.49
C THR A 67 0.04 8.40 -26.10
N LEU A 68 0.79 8.00 -25.06
CA LEU A 68 0.75 6.65 -24.52
C LEU A 68 -0.57 6.37 -23.80
N LYS A 69 -1.02 5.11 -23.86
CA LYS A 69 -2.21 4.64 -23.15
C LYS A 69 -1.82 4.12 -21.77
N ARG A 70 -2.48 4.60 -20.71
CA ARG A 70 -2.35 4.04 -19.37
C ARG A 70 -3.14 2.74 -19.23
N THR A 71 -2.52 1.70 -18.69
CA THR A 71 -3.14 0.41 -18.34
C THR A 71 -2.86 0.07 -16.88
N PHE A 72 -3.91 -0.19 -16.09
CA PHE A 72 -3.81 -0.68 -14.70
C PHE A 72 -3.82 -2.21 -14.64
N HIS A 73 -2.95 -2.77 -13.81
CA HIS A 73 -2.75 -4.22 -13.67
C HIS A 73 -3.21 -4.74 -12.33
N LYS A 74 -3.52 -6.04 -12.28
CA LYS A 74 -3.97 -6.75 -11.09
C LYS A 74 -2.89 -7.68 -10.60
N ALA A 75 -2.84 -7.91 -9.29
CA ALA A 75 -2.02 -8.97 -8.74
C ALA A 75 -2.64 -10.34 -9.11
N VAL A 76 -1.77 -11.34 -9.23
CA VAL A 76 -2.15 -12.71 -9.57
C VAL A 76 -1.82 -13.59 -8.38
N TYR A 77 -2.77 -14.42 -7.96
CA TYR A 77 -2.51 -15.41 -6.91
C TYR A 77 -1.37 -16.34 -7.30
N LEU A 78 -0.44 -16.58 -6.38
CA LEU A 78 0.57 -17.61 -6.53
C LEU A 78 -0.11 -18.98 -6.73
N PRO A 79 0.44 -19.86 -7.58
CA PRO A 79 0.01 -21.26 -7.61
C PRO A 79 0.10 -21.91 -6.22
N ASN A 80 -0.75 -22.89 -5.94
CA ASN A 80 -0.76 -23.67 -4.69
C ASN A 80 -1.16 -22.90 -3.42
N ASN A 81 -1.79 -21.74 -3.56
CA ASN A 81 -2.49 -21.13 -2.42
C ASN A 81 -3.53 -22.09 -1.80
N PRO A 82 -3.82 -21.95 -0.50
CA PRO A 82 -3.23 -20.98 0.44
C PRO A 82 -1.87 -21.47 0.98
N ILE A 83 -0.98 -20.51 1.28
CA ILE A 83 0.40 -20.74 1.76
C ILE A 83 0.48 -20.97 3.28
N LEU A 84 -0.55 -20.58 4.04
CA LEU A 84 -0.69 -20.91 5.46
C LEU A 84 -2.11 -21.43 5.70
N LYS A 85 -2.22 -22.61 6.34
CA LYS A 85 -3.48 -23.27 6.67
C LYS A 85 -3.55 -23.58 8.17
N PRO A 86 -4.75 -23.72 8.76
CA PRO A 86 -4.88 -24.25 10.10
C PRO A 86 -4.45 -25.73 10.09
N ASP A 87 -3.36 -26.03 10.79
CA ASP A 87 -2.75 -27.36 10.91
C ASP A 87 -2.19 -27.63 12.32
N ARG A 88 -2.56 -26.79 13.29
CA ARG A 88 -2.25 -26.94 14.72
C ARG A 88 -3.53 -26.99 15.55
N PRO A 89 -3.54 -27.68 16.72
CA PRO A 89 -4.74 -27.83 17.54
C PRO A 89 -5.41 -26.50 17.93
N TRP A 90 -4.62 -25.51 18.37
CA TRP A 90 -5.14 -24.19 18.77
C TRP A 90 -5.73 -23.37 17.61
N GLU A 91 -5.34 -23.68 16.36
CA GLU A 91 -5.91 -23.03 15.18
C GLU A 91 -7.30 -23.58 14.80
N CYS A 92 -7.66 -24.74 15.35
CA CYS A 92 -8.97 -25.36 15.21
C CYS A 92 -9.94 -24.97 16.32
N GLU A 93 -9.53 -24.10 17.25
CA GLU A 93 -10.41 -23.55 18.28
C GLU A 93 -11.31 -22.43 17.73
N GLY A 94 -12.48 -22.26 18.33
CA GLY A 94 -13.49 -21.29 17.87
C GLY A 94 -14.50 -21.90 16.91
N GLU A 95 -15.19 -21.05 16.16
CA GLU A 95 -16.26 -21.48 15.25
C GLU A 95 -15.71 -22.12 13.96
N TYR A 96 -14.55 -21.67 13.49
CA TYR A 96 -13.93 -22.15 12.26
C TYR A 96 -12.42 -22.38 12.41
N PRO A 97 -11.84 -23.43 11.80
CA PRO A 97 -10.39 -23.56 11.69
C PRO A 97 -9.77 -22.35 10.99
N THR A 98 -8.78 -21.72 11.64
CA THR A 98 -8.28 -20.40 11.23
C THR A 98 -6.76 -20.25 11.39
N ALA A 99 -6.10 -19.94 10.27
CA ALA A 99 -4.73 -19.44 10.20
C ALA A 99 -4.63 -18.33 9.12
N MET A 100 -5.18 -17.15 9.41
CA MET A 100 -5.34 -16.07 8.40
C MET A 100 -4.73 -14.73 8.84
N VAL A 101 -4.04 -14.05 7.91
CA VAL A 101 -3.65 -12.63 8.08
C VAL A 101 -4.87 -11.73 7.90
N PHE A 102 -5.18 -10.89 8.87
CA PHE A 102 -6.42 -10.12 8.90
C PHE A 102 -6.15 -8.66 9.30
N SER A 103 -5.36 -7.97 8.48
CA SER A 103 -4.67 -6.71 8.79
C SER A 103 -3.56 -6.81 9.84
N ASP A 104 -3.33 -8.01 10.41
CA ASP A 104 -2.30 -8.30 11.41
C ASP A 104 -0.91 -7.79 10.96
N GLY A 105 -0.13 -8.54 10.20
CA GLY A 105 1.10 -7.98 9.62
C GLY A 105 2.00 -9.03 9.02
N VAL A 106 2.61 -8.70 7.89
CA VAL A 106 3.68 -9.51 7.29
C VAL A 106 4.82 -8.58 6.91
N TRP A 107 5.99 -8.81 7.48
CA TRP A 107 7.15 -7.92 7.39
C TRP A 107 8.40 -8.72 7.09
N TYR A 108 9.34 -8.12 6.38
CA TYR A 108 10.72 -8.62 6.36
C TYR A 108 11.51 -7.91 7.47
N ASP A 109 12.09 -8.68 8.38
CA ASP A 109 12.97 -8.16 9.42
C ASP A 109 14.41 -8.11 8.92
N PRO A 110 14.98 -6.92 8.65
CA PRO A 110 16.35 -6.80 8.16
C PRO A 110 17.41 -7.20 9.17
N LYS A 111 17.10 -7.23 10.48
CA LYS A 111 18.06 -7.65 11.52
C LYS A 111 18.20 -9.17 11.60
N GLU A 112 17.11 -9.88 11.35
CA GLU A 112 17.07 -11.35 11.44
C GLU A 112 17.09 -12.03 10.06
N HIS A 113 16.99 -11.25 8.98
CA HIS A 113 16.93 -11.73 7.60
C HIS A 113 15.77 -12.70 7.32
N LEU A 114 14.64 -12.52 8.02
CA LEU A 114 13.48 -13.40 7.95
C LEU A 114 12.21 -12.63 7.61
N PHE A 115 11.32 -13.28 6.87
CA PHE A 115 9.93 -12.89 6.80
C PHE A 115 9.22 -13.31 8.10
N LYS A 116 8.44 -12.39 8.67
CA LYS A 116 7.69 -12.56 9.91
C LYS A 116 6.22 -12.29 9.66
N MET A 117 5.34 -13.15 10.15
CA MET A 117 3.90 -13.04 10.00
C MET A 117 3.22 -13.15 11.36
N TRP A 118 2.32 -12.23 11.64
CA TRP A 118 1.33 -12.33 12.70
C TRP A 118 -0.03 -12.62 12.08
N TYR A 119 -0.79 -13.52 12.68
CA TYR A 119 -2.04 -13.99 12.09
C TYR A 119 -3.06 -14.45 13.15
N MET A 120 -4.34 -14.56 12.75
CA MET A 120 -5.37 -15.19 13.59
C MET A 120 -5.13 -16.68 13.70
N GLY A 121 -4.84 -17.18 14.91
CA GLY A 121 -4.90 -18.60 15.21
C GLY A 121 -6.18 -18.92 15.98
N GLY A 122 -7.06 -19.72 15.39
CA GLY A 122 -8.38 -20.03 15.94
C GLY A 122 -9.36 -18.85 15.77
N TYR A 123 -10.58 -19.12 15.31
CA TYR A 123 -11.50 -18.05 14.95
C TYR A 123 -11.87 -17.21 16.18
N PHE A 124 -11.50 -15.93 16.15
CA PHE A 124 -11.64 -14.99 17.27
C PHE A 124 -10.94 -15.39 18.58
N ARG A 125 -9.88 -16.19 18.49
CA ARG A 125 -9.11 -16.67 19.64
C ARG A 125 -7.85 -15.84 19.85
N SER A 126 -6.79 -16.14 19.12
CA SER A 126 -5.45 -15.69 19.46
C SER A 126 -4.75 -14.98 18.30
N THR A 127 -3.68 -14.27 18.61
CA THR A 127 -2.66 -13.88 17.62
C THR A 127 -1.51 -14.88 17.70
N CYS A 128 -1.19 -15.49 16.56
CA CYS A 128 -0.10 -16.43 16.38
C CYS A 128 0.99 -15.83 15.49
N TYR A 129 2.16 -16.49 15.47
CA TYR A 129 3.37 -16.03 14.80
C TYR A 129 3.97 -17.10 13.88
N ALA A 130 4.47 -16.70 12.72
CA ALA A 130 5.16 -17.60 11.79
C ALA A 130 6.38 -16.92 11.16
N LEU A 131 7.34 -17.74 10.75
CA LEU A 131 8.61 -17.34 10.15
C LEU A 131 8.76 -17.94 8.76
N SER A 132 9.48 -17.26 7.87
CA SER A 132 9.83 -17.79 6.56
C SER A 132 11.15 -17.20 6.06
N GLU A 133 11.95 -17.99 5.34
CA GLU A 133 13.17 -17.52 4.68
C GLU A 133 12.89 -16.99 3.26
N ASP A 134 11.83 -17.46 2.61
CA ASP A 134 11.50 -17.17 1.21
C ASP A 134 10.16 -16.42 1.03
N GLY A 135 9.42 -16.23 2.12
CA GLY A 135 8.09 -15.61 2.14
C GLY A 135 6.96 -16.52 1.64
N ILE A 136 7.25 -17.77 1.27
CA ILE A 136 6.29 -18.73 0.70
C ILE A 136 6.08 -19.91 1.65
N ASN A 137 7.17 -20.47 2.17
CA ASN A 137 7.16 -21.61 3.07
C ASN A 137 7.27 -21.12 4.51
N TRP A 138 6.23 -21.37 5.31
CA TRP A 138 6.12 -20.82 6.66
C TRP A 138 6.30 -21.87 7.74
N VAL A 139 7.15 -21.56 8.71
CA VAL A 139 7.39 -22.33 9.93
C VAL A 139 6.60 -21.68 11.08
N LYS A 140 5.87 -22.50 11.83
CA LYS A 140 5.17 -22.11 13.07
C LYS A 140 6.04 -22.56 14.25
N PRO A 141 6.92 -21.69 14.80
CA PRO A 141 7.87 -22.09 15.83
C PRO A 141 7.18 -22.38 17.16
N GLU A 142 7.76 -23.27 17.97
CA GLU A 142 7.37 -23.38 19.38
C GLU A 142 7.95 -22.21 20.17
N LEU A 143 7.10 -21.51 20.91
CA LEU A 143 7.41 -20.33 21.71
C LEU A 143 7.13 -20.63 23.19
N ASP A 144 7.64 -19.74 24.04
CA ASP A 144 7.54 -19.79 25.51
C ASP A 144 6.35 -19.01 26.06
N VAL A 145 5.76 -18.08 25.29
CA VAL A 145 4.56 -17.32 25.67
C VAL A 145 3.41 -18.25 26.09
N ILE A 146 3.12 -19.26 25.26
CA ILE A 146 2.32 -20.43 25.61
C ILE A 146 3.10 -21.65 25.15
N GLN A 147 3.67 -22.37 26.12
CA GLN A 147 4.62 -23.45 25.90
C GLN A 147 4.14 -24.45 24.83
N GLY A 148 4.99 -24.69 23.83
CA GLY A 148 4.74 -25.65 22.76
C GLY A 148 3.79 -25.15 21.67
N THR A 149 3.47 -23.86 21.65
CA THR A 149 2.63 -23.24 20.63
C THR A 149 3.34 -22.06 19.97
N ASN A 150 2.78 -21.53 18.89
CA ASN A 150 3.23 -20.28 18.27
C ASN A 150 2.32 -19.09 18.60
N ILE A 151 1.57 -19.17 19.70
CA ILE A 151 0.70 -18.08 20.17
C ILE A 151 1.57 -16.99 20.80
N VAL A 152 1.34 -15.73 20.41
CA VAL A 152 2.02 -14.56 20.98
C VAL A 152 1.08 -13.65 21.77
N HIS A 153 -0.24 -13.78 21.57
CA HIS A 153 -1.24 -13.05 22.35
C HIS A 153 -2.54 -13.85 22.47
N THR A 154 -3.06 -13.99 23.69
CA THR A 154 -4.19 -14.91 24.00
C THR A 154 -5.56 -14.22 24.05
N ALA A 155 -5.61 -12.88 24.03
CA ALA A 155 -6.88 -12.17 24.11
C ALA A 155 -7.79 -12.46 22.92
N ARG A 156 -9.06 -12.75 23.20
CA ARG A 156 -10.11 -12.92 22.19
C ARG A 156 -10.24 -11.66 21.38
N ARG A 157 -10.06 -11.78 20.06
CA ARG A 157 -9.90 -10.62 19.17
C ARG A 157 -10.76 -10.71 17.92
N ASP A 158 -10.98 -9.57 17.27
CA ASP A 158 -11.50 -9.51 15.89
C ASP A 158 -10.39 -9.17 14.90
N SER A 159 -9.84 -7.95 14.99
CA SER A 159 -8.79 -7.46 14.10
C SER A 159 -7.58 -6.97 14.88
N SER A 160 -6.42 -7.06 14.27
CA SER A 160 -5.19 -6.44 14.80
C SER A 160 -4.37 -5.84 13.67
N THR A 161 -3.40 -5.02 14.05
CA THR A 161 -2.28 -4.61 13.21
C THR A 161 -1.02 -4.66 14.05
N VAL A 162 -0.05 -5.46 13.61
CA VAL A 162 1.33 -5.51 14.10
C VAL A 162 2.19 -4.75 13.10
N TRP A 163 2.88 -3.73 13.59
CA TRP A 163 3.79 -2.91 12.81
C TRP A 163 5.23 -3.14 13.30
N LEU A 164 6.12 -3.47 12.37
CA LEU A 164 7.57 -3.42 12.59
C LEU A 164 8.05 -2.00 12.28
N ASP A 165 8.38 -1.24 13.32
CA ASP A 165 8.90 0.10 13.17
C ASP A 165 10.42 0.06 13.07
N LEU A 166 10.93 0.26 11.84
CA LEU A 166 12.37 0.29 11.57
C LEU A 166 13.02 1.62 11.96
N GLU A 167 12.24 2.65 12.27
CA GLU A 167 12.70 3.98 12.68
C GLU A 167 12.63 4.18 14.20
N GLU A 168 12.14 3.19 14.96
CA GLU A 168 12.04 3.28 16.41
C GLU A 168 13.41 3.15 17.08
N GLU A 169 13.73 4.14 17.92
CA GLU A 169 14.97 4.19 18.70
C GLU A 169 14.86 3.41 20.01
N ASP A 170 13.69 3.41 20.67
CA ASP A 170 13.46 2.60 21.85
C ASP A 170 13.16 1.16 21.45
N ILE A 171 14.14 0.28 21.63
CA ILE A 171 14.01 -1.14 21.27
C ILE A 171 12.77 -1.80 21.87
N LYS A 172 12.27 -1.35 23.04
CA LYS A 172 11.07 -1.90 23.68
C LYS A 172 9.77 -1.57 22.94
N ARG A 173 9.83 -0.62 22.00
CA ARG A 173 8.71 -0.12 21.19
C ARG A 173 8.85 -0.52 19.71
N ARG A 174 9.86 -1.31 19.36
CA ARG A 174 10.18 -1.71 17.97
C ARG A 174 8.99 -2.33 17.26
N TYR A 175 8.20 -3.13 17.97
CA TYR A 175 6.94 -3.67 17.49
C TYR A 175 5.77 -3.01 18.20
N LYS A 176 4.76 -2.67 17.42
CA LYS A 176 3.54 -2.01 17.90
C LYS A 176 2.34 -2.85 17.47
N LEU A 177 1.52 -3.26 18.43
CA LEU A 177 0.29 -4.00 18.19
C LEU A 177 -0.90 -3.11 18.54
N SER A 178 -1.77 -2.85 17.56
CA SER A 178 -3.13 -2.35 17.81
C SER A 178 -4.12 -3.50 17.72
N LEU A 179 -4.80 -3.83 18.81
CA LEU A 179 -5.68 -4.99 18.91
C LEU A 179 -7.13 -4.58 19.21
N TYR A 180 -8.07 -5.02 18.39
CA TYR A 180 -9.49 -4.91 18.70
C TYR A 180 -9.95 -6.16 19.44
N GLU A 181 -10.05 -6.05 20.76
CA GLU A 181 -10.48 -7.12 21.66
C GLU A 181 -12.00 -7.27 21.68
N LEU A 182 -12.47 -8.51 21.78
CA LEU A 182 -13.89 -8.83 21.87
C LEU A 182 -14.44 -8.67 23.29
N ASP A 183 -13.58 -8.79 24.29
CA ASP A 183 -13.89 -8.50 25.67
C ASP A 183 -13.55 -7.01 25.91
N GLY A 184 -14.55 -6.16 26.15
CA GLY A 184 -14.34 -4.70 26.21
C GLY A 184 -14.39 -3.96 24.87
N LYS A 185 -15.20 -4.45 23.91
CA LYS A 185 -15.42 -3.90 22.55
C LYS A 185 -15.58 -2.37 22.51
N GLY A 186 -15.29 -1.81 21.33
CA GLY A 186 -15.53 -0.41 21.00
C GLY A 186 -14.28 0.46 21.06
N ALA A 187 -13.10 -0.13 21.18
CA ALA A 187 -11.80 0.54 21.13
C ALA A 187 -10.73 -0.44 20.63
N VAL A 188 -9.58 0.06 20.22
CA VAL A 188 -8.36 -0.74 20.04
C VAL A 188 -7.41 -0.51 21.22
N THR A 189 -6.77 -1.58 21.68
CA THR A 189 -5.74 -1.55 22.72
C THR A 189 -4.36 -1.52 22.06
N ILE A 190 -3.44 -0.70 22.56
CA ILE A 190 -2.07 -0.58 22.07
C ILE A 190 -1.14 -1.36 23.00
N TYR A 191 -0.31 -2.21 22.40
CA TYR A 191 0.76 -2.97 23.04
C TYR A 191 2.10 -2.68 22.36
N LEU A 192 3.18 -2.78 23.12
CA LEU A 192 4.55 -2.59 22.65
C LEU A 192 5.37 -3.85 22.92
N SER A 193 6.31 -4.14 22.04
CA SER A 193 7.22 -5.28 22.17
C SER A 193 8.58 -5.00 21.53
N ALA A 194 9.62 -5.65 22.06
CA ALA A 194 10.97 -5.60 21.51
C ALA A 194 11.21 -6.59 20.37
N ASP A 195 10.49 -7.71 20.36
CA ASP A 195 10.67 -8.85 19.45
C ASP A 195 9.39 -9.23 18.67
N GLY A 196 8.24 -8.64 19.05
CA GLY A 196 6.94 -8.95 18.47
C GLY A 196 6.38 -10.32 18.91
N ILE A 197 7.02 -10.96 19.89
CA ILE A 197 6.63 -12.23 20.48
C ILE A 197 6.15 -11.99 21.92
N HIS A 198 6.95 -11.27 22.72
CA HIS A 198 6.65 -10.92 24.10
C HIS A 198 6.02 -9.54 24.14
N TRP A 199 4.70 -9.49 24.24
CA TRP A 199 3.95 -8.25 24.38
C TRP A 199 3.88 -7.84 25.86
N GLY A 200 4.21 -6.57 26.14
CA GLY A 200 4.07 -6.02 27.49
C GLY A 200 2.61 -5.77 27.88
N GLU A 201 2.40 -5.17 29.05
CA GLU A 201 1.06 -4.72 29.47
C GLU A 201 0.47 -3.69 28.48
N PRO A 202 -0.88 -3.59 28.39
CA PRO A 202 -1.54 -2.55 27.62
C PRO A 202 -1.01 -1.15 27.97
N VAL A 203 -0.52 -0.41 26.97
CA VAL A 203 0.02 0.94 27.20
C VAL A 203 -1.00 2.05 26.97
N GLU A 204 -2.04 1.78 26.16
CA GLU A 204 -3.15 2.70 25.94
C GLU A 204 -4.38 1.97 25.39
N ARG A 205 -5.56 2.51 25.69
CA ARG A 205 -6.82 2.11 25.04
C ARG A 205 -7.37 3.29 24.27
N SER A 206 -7.72 3.05 23.01
CA SER A 206 -8.14 4.14 22.14
C SER A 206 -9.48 4.74 22.52
N GLY A 207 -9.78 5.90 21.93
CA GLY A 207 -11.14 6.39 21.86
C GLY A 207 -12.10 5.44 21.11
N PRO A 208 -13.41 5.74 21.08
CA PRO A 208 -14.40 4.86 20.49
C PRO A 208 -14.14 4.57 19.00
N CYS A 209 -14.25 3.29 18.61
CA CYS A 209 -14.15 2.85 17.22
C CYS A 209 -14.91 1.53 16.96
N GLY A 210 -15.15 1.21 15.69
CA GLY A 210 -15.61 -0.12 15.28
C GLY A 210 -14.48 -1.14 15.11
N ASP A 211 -14.86 -2.41 14.94
CA ASP A 211 -13.98 -3.50 14.51
C ASP A 211 -13.28 -3.16 13.18
N ARG A 212 -12.16 -3.81 12.82
CA ARG A 212 -11.41 -3.47 11.59
C ARG A 212 -10.91 -2.02 11.55
N THR A 213 -10.76 -1.36 12.70
CA THR A 213 -9.92 -0.15 12.82
C THR A 213 -8.46 -0.57 12.72
N THR A 214 -7.68 0.14 11.89
CA THR A 214 -6.29 -0.20 11.59
C THR A 214 -5.39 1.01 11.79
N VAL A 215 -4.13 0.75 12.12
CA VAL A 215 -3.13 1.77 12.45
C VAL A 215 -1.89 1.55 11.60
N PHE A 216 -1.44 2.58 10.90
CA PHE A 216 -0.26 2.51 10.03
C PHE A 216 0.58 3.77 10.12
N TYR A 217 1.84 3.70 9.70
CA TYR A 217 2.75 4.84 9.70
C TYR A 217 2.81 5.52 8.33
N ASN A 218 2.73 6.85 8.32
CA ASN A 218 3.03 7.69 7.16
C ASN A 218 4.39 8.37 7.38
N PRO A 219 5.48 7.83 6.82
CA PRO A 219 6.82 8.33 7.05
C PRO A 219 7.11 9.64 6.29
N PHE A 220 6.38 9.94 5.21
CA PHE A 220 6.51 11.22 4.50
C PHE A 220 6.13 12.43 5.37
N ARG A 221 5.31 12.20 6.41
CA ARG A 221 4.88 13.22 7.37
C ARG A 221 5.32 12.91 8.81
N LYS A 222 5.89 11.73 9.02
CA LYS A 222 6.33 11.18 10.31
C LYS A 222 5.21 11.15 11.34
N VAL A 223 4.08 10.55 10.97
CA VAL A 223 2.89 10.39 11.80
C VAL A 223 2.29 8.99 11.70
N TRP A 224 1.79 8.51 12.83
CA TRP A 224 0.88 7.37 12.90
C TRP A 224 -0.52 7.80 12.52
N VAL A 225 -1.14 7.07 11.61
CA VAL A 225 -2.50 7.30 11.13
C VAL A 225 -3.41 6.20 11.66
N PHE A 226 -4.52 6.64 12.26
CA PHE A 226 -5.61 5.78 12.71
C PHE A 226 -6.71 5.84 11.64
N SER A 227 -6.84 4.73 10.92
CA SER A 227 -7.94 4.46 10.00
C SER A 227 -9.10 3.91 10.83
N ILE A 228 -9.96 4.81 11.33
CA ILE A 228 -10.96 4.48 12.34
C ILE A 228 -12.26 4.06 11.66
N ARG A 229 -12.76 2.84 11.90
CA ARG A 229 -14.05 2.43 11.33
C ARG A 229 -15.21 3.19 11.96
N GLU A 230 -16.09 3.69 11.10
CA GLU A 230 -17.35 4.34 11.43
C GLU A 230 -18.49 3.78 10.56
N GLY A 231 -19.73 3.91 11.03
CA GLY A 231 -20.94 3.64 10.24
C GLY A 231 -21.78 4.91 10.10
N LEU A 232 -22.04 5.36 8.86
CA LEU A 232 -22.90 6.51 8.60
C LEU A 232 -24.16 6.12 7.83
N PRO A 233 -25.34 6.70 8.15
CA PRO A 233 -26.54 6.55 7.32
C PRO A 233 -26.27 6.94 5.86
N GLY A 234 -26.77 6.15 4.90
CA GLY A 234 -26.60 6.39 3.46
C GLY A 234 -25.23 6.05 2.85
N VAL A 235 -24.16 5.97 3.67
CA VAL A 235 -22.81 5.57 3.22
C VAL A 235 -22.46 4.14 3.67
N GLY A 236 -22.95 3.72 4.83
CA GLY A 236 -22.57 2.46 5.46
C GLY A 236 -21.20 2.53 6.14
N ARG A 237 -20.39 1.47 6.01
CA ARG A 237 -19.03 1.44 6.58
C ARG A 237 -18.13 2.44 5.85
N CYS A 238 -17.50 3.31 6.64
CA CYS A 238 -16.55 4.33 6.20
C CYS A 238 -15.44 4.50 7.23
N ARG A 239 -14.52 5.46 6.97
CA ARG A 239 -13.38 5.74 7.84
C ARG A 239 -13.40 7.17 8.34
N ARG A 240 -13.02 7.34 9.60
CA ARG A 240 -12.49 8.56 10.16
C ARG A 240 -10.97 8.53 10.15
N TYR A 241 -10.36 9.71 10.16
CA TYR A 241 -8.92 9.92 10.17
C TYR A 241 -8.51 10.62 11.45
N ARG A 242 -7.43 10.13 12.03
CA ARG A 242 -6.66 10.83 13.05
C ARG A 242 -5.19 10.52 12.82
N GLU A 243 -4.35 11.49 13.11
CA GLU A 243 -2.91 11.30 13.06
C GLU A 243 -2.22 11.85 14.30
N HIS A 244 -1.06 11.30 14.62
CA HIS A 244 -0.19 11.81 15.67
C HIS A 244 1.24 11.30 15.49
N ARG A 245 2.26 12.05 15.93
CA ARG A 245 3.67 11.60 15.83
C ARG A 245 3.99 10.36 16.67
N ASP A 246 3.29 10.22 17.79
CA ASP A 246 3.40 9.09 18.72
C ASP A 246 2.10 8.27 18.69
N VAL A 247 2.20 6.95 18.49
CA VAL A 247 1.06 6.03 18.39
C VAL A 247 0.24 5.92 19.69
N VAL A 248 0.89 6.01 20.86
CA VAL A 248 0.23 5.90 22.16
C VAL A 248 -0.62 7.15 22.39
N VAL A 249 -0.04 8.33 22.20
CA VAL A 249 -0.78 9.59 22.32
C VAL A 249 -1.85 9.72 21.22
N GLY A 250 -1.56 9.22 20.02
CA GLY A 250 -2.48 9.20 18.90
C GLY A 250 -3.77 8.42 19.18
N ALA A 251 -3.71 7.39 20.03
CA ALA A 251 -4.88 6.60 20.44
C ALA A 251 -5.89 7.39 21.30
N ARG A 252 -5.49 8.52 21.90
CA ARG A 252 -6.31 9.31 22.82
C ARG A 252 -7.24 10.26 22.08
N TRP A 253 -8.39 9.77 21.60
CA TRP A 253 -9.44 10.61 21.05
C TRP A 253 -10.77 10.48 21.79
N ARG A 254 -11.60 11.52 21.71
CA ARG A 254 -13.00 11.46 22.08
C ARG A 254 -13.88 11.22 20.86
N ARG A 255 -15.11 10.75 21.09
CA ARG A 255 -16.10 10.59 20.02
C ARG A 255 -16.29 11.92 19.29
N GLY A 256 -16.14 11.90 17.98
CA GLY A 256 -16.31 13.08 17.11
C GLY A 256 -15.05 13.91 16.86
N GLU A 257 -13.96 13.72 17.62
CA GLU A 257 -12.69 14.42 17.35
C GLU A 257 -12.03 13.99 16.03
N PRO A 258 -11.96 12.68 15.68
CA PRO A 258 -11.42 12.27 14.38
C PRO A 258 -12.29 12.76 13.22
N THR A 259 -11.68 13.40 12.22
CA THR A 259 -12.37 13.93 11.03
C THR A 259 -12.91 12.80 10.15
N LEU A 260 -14.01 13.01 9.43
CA LEU A 260 -14.43 12.04 8.41
C LEU A 260 -13.39 11.98 7.29
N TRP A 261 -13.20 10.82 6.68
CA TRP A 261 -12.11 10.61 5.75
C TRP A 261 -12.55 10.08 4.39
N VAL A 262 -12.90 8.80 4.34
CA VAL A 262 -13.13 8.10 3.08
C VAL A 262 -14.12 6.95 3.28
N GLY A 263 -14.91 6.67 2.25
CA GLY A 263 -15.83 5.53 2.17
C GLY A 263 -15.78 4.91 0.77
N ALA A 264 -16.63 3.91 0.55
CA ALA A 264 -16.94 3.49 -0.81
C ALA A 264 -17.86 4.54 -1.46
N ASP A 265 -17.76 4.68 -2.77
CA ASP A 265 -18.52 5.65 -3.55
C ASP A 265 -19.17 4.96 -4.78
N ARG A 266 -19.97 5.70 -5.55
CA ARG A 266 -20.70 5.17 -6.72
C ARG A 266 -19.81 4.67 -7.86
N LEU A 267 -18.50 4.91 -7.83
CA LEU A 267 -17.55 4.29 -8.78
C LEU A 267 -17.10 2.91 -8.32
N ASP A 268 -17.30 2.53 -7.06
CA ASP A 268 -17.12 1.15 -6.62
C ASP A 268 -18.31 0.32 -7.13
N PRO A 269 -18.11 -0.61 -8.08
CA PRO A 269 -19.24 -1.29 -8.72
C PRO A 269 -19.93 -2.27 -7.75
N PRO A 270 -21.26 -2.30 -7.68
CA PRO A 270 -21.95 -3.41 -7.01
C PRO A 270 -21.67 -4.72 -7.76
N ARG A 271 -21.79 -5.87 -7.08
CA ARG A 271 -21.85 -7.14 -7.81
C ARG A 271 -23.19 -7.27 -8.52
N ASP A 272 -23.17 -7.87 -9.70
CA ASP A 272 -24.35 -8.03 -10.55
C ASP A 272 -25.45 -8.90 -9.91
N ASP A 273 -25.05 -9.88 -9.10
CA ASP A 273 -25.93 -10.82 -8.39
C ASP A 273 -26.63 -10.18 -7.17
N LEU A 274 -25.94 -9.29 -6.45
CA LEU A 274 -26.45 -8.71 -5.20
C LEU A 274 -27.06 -7.32 -5.38
N LYS A 275 -26.55 -6.50 -6.30
CA LYS A 275 -27.00 -5.12 -6.58
C LYS A 275 -27.11 -4.23 -5.34
N VAL A 276 -26.30 -4.50 -4.32
CA VAL A 276 -26.22 -3.71 -3.09
C VAL A 276 -25.10 -2.69 -3.17
N GLN A 277 -25.32 -1.52 -2.57
CA GLN A 277 -24.31 -0.46 -2.49
C GLN A 277 -23.06 -0.98 -1.77
N PRO A 278 -21.88 -0.95 -2.43
CA PRO A 278 -20.64 -1.33 -1.78
C PRO A 278 -20.29 -0.43 -0.59
N GLN A 279 -19.54 -0.97 0.36
CA GLN A 279 -19.09 -0.26 1.55
C GLN A 279 -17.61 -0.48 1.80
N LEU A 280 -16.93 0.48 2.45
CA LEU A 280 -15.51 0.35 2.77
C LEU A 280 -15.35 -0.44 4.08
N TYR A 281 -14.96 -1.70 3.97
CA TYR A 281 -14.84 -2.61 5.12
C TYR A 281 -13.55 -2.36 5.91
N ASN A 282 -12.44 -2.16 5.20
CA ASN A 282 -11.12 -1.93 5.77
C ASN A 282 -10.27 -1.06 4.84
N LEU A 283 -9.32 -0.31 5.41
CA LEU A 283 -8.29 0.41 4.67
C LEU A 283 -6.95 0.27 5.39
N ASP A 284 -6.07 -0.55 4.82
CA ASP A 284 -4.65 -0.64 5.19
C ASP A 284 -3.83 0.23 4.25
N ALA A 285 -2.76 0.84 4.75
CA ALA A 285 -1.86 1.61 3.91
C ALA A 285 -0.41 1.50 4.36
N VAL A 286 0.50 1.74 3.41
CA VAL A 286 1.95 1.75 3.62
C VAL A 286 2.60 2.76 2.68
N ALA A 287 3.76 3.30 3.05
CA ALA A 287 4.58 4.03 2.09
C ALA A 287 5.27 3.05 1.13
N TYR A 288 5.09 3.25 -0.17
CA TYR A 288 5.75 2.51 -1.21
C TYR A 288 6.37 3.48 -2.21
N GLU A 289 7.69 3.43 -2.29
CA GLU A 289 8.52 4.29 -3.14
C GLU A 289 8.26 5.78 -2.86
N SER A 290 7.52 6.44 -3.74
CA SER A 290 7.28 7.89 -3.73
C SER A 290 5.85 8.28 -3.33
N LEU A 291 5.05 7.36 -2.77
CA LEU A 291 3.66 7.64 -2.37
C LEU A 291 3.14 6.68 -1.29
N MET A 292 1.98 6.99 -0.71
CA MET A 292 1.22 6.06 0.12
C MET A 292 0.37 5.13 -0.77
N LEU A 293 0.56 3.83 -0.63
CA LEU A 293 -0.26 2.77 -1.23
C LEU A 293 -1.37 2.38 -0.26
N GLY A 294 -2.63 2.40 -0.71
CA GLY A 294 -3.79 1.99 0.07
C GLY A 294 -4.45 0.72 -0.48
N LEU A 295 -4.71 -0.24 0.39
CA LEU A 295 -5.50 -1.44 0.12
C LEU A 295 -6.90 -1.27 0.67
N PHE A 296 -7.84 -0.96 -0.21
CA PHE A 296 -9.25 -0.75 0.09
C PHE A 296 -9.99 -2.07 0.03
N THR A 297 -10.33 -2.66 1.18
CA THR A 297 -11.21 -3.84 1.21
C THR A 297 -12.65 -3.38 1.05
N ILE A 298 -13.23 -3.62 -0.12
CA ILE A 298 -14.60 -3.25 -0.45
C ILE A 298 -15.53 -4.43 -0.18
N TRP A 299 -16.51 -4.20 0.69
CA TRP A 299 -17.62 -5.11 0.92
C TRP A 299 -18.62 -4.97 -0.22
N ARG A 300 -18.91 -6.09 -0.89
CA ARG A 300 -19.77 -6.13 -2.08
C ARG A 300 -21.18 -6.67 -1.81
N GLY A 301 -21.51 -6.90 -0.54
CA GLY A 301 -22.81 -7.43 -0.13
C GLY A 301 -22.72 -8.60 0.84
N GLN A 302 -23.88 -9.04 1.33
CA GLN A 302 -24.02 -10.23 2.16
C GLN A 302 -25.10 -11.13 1.54
N PRO A 303 -24.72 -12.09 0.69
CA PRO A 303 -25.64 -13.14 0.26
C PRO A 303 -26.02 -14.03 1.45
N ALA A 304 -27.15 -14.73 1.33
CA ALA A 304 -27.64 -15.64 2.36
C ALA A 304 -26.95 -17.03 2.32
N ASP A 305 -26.43 -17.41 1.16
CA ASP A 305 -25.93 -18.75 0.83
C ASP A 305 -24.40 -18.83 0.71
N ARG A 306 -23.70 -17.73 0.99
CA ARG A 306 -22.24 -17.61 0.99
C ARG A 306 -21.77 -16.53 1.96
N ALA A 307 -20.54 -16.67 2.46
CA ALA A 307 -19.89 -15.59 3.21
C ALA A 307 -19.85 -14.27 2.42
N LYS A 308 -19.86 -13.12 3.11
CA LYS A 308 -19.76 -11.80 2.47
C LYS A 308 -18.55 -11.69 1.53
N PRO A 309 -18.72 -11.42 0.23
CA PRO A 309 -17.60 -11.10 -0.65
C PRO A 309 -17.01 -9.74 -0.27
N ASN A 310 -15.78 -9.79 0.26
CA ASN A 310 -14.89 -8.65 0.37
C ASN A 310 -13.77 -8.81 -0.65
N GLU A 311 -13.44 -7.74 -1.37
CA GLU A 311 -12.38 -7.72 -2.38
C GLU A 311 -11.44 -6.55 -2.13
N ILE A 312 -10.16 -6.72 -2.47
CA ILE A 312 -9.18 -5.65 -2.29
C ILE A 312 -9.08 -4.84 -3.58
N CYS A 313 -9.23 -3.53 -3.47
CA CYS A 313 -8.99 -2.51 -4.50
C CYS A 313 -7.80 -1.63 -4.10
N LEU A 314 -7.26 -0.88 -5.06
CA LEU A 314 -6.13 0.03 -4.82
C LEU A 314 -6.58 1.49 -4.69
N GLY A 315 -5.81 2.24 -3.92
CA GLY A 315 -5.77 3.70 -3.97
C GLY A 315 -4.35 4.21 -3.72
N PHE A 316 -4.08 5.41 -4.20
CA PHE A 316 -2.77 6.05 -4.12
C PHE A 316 -2.92 7.45 -3.54
N SER A 317 -1.99 7.86 -2.67
CA SER A 317 -2.00 9.20 -2.08
C SER A 317 -0.60 9.78 -2.04
N ARG A 318 -0.46 11.03 -2.49
CA ARG A 318 0.82 11.78 -2.48
C ARG A 318 0.95 12.75 -1.31
N ASP A 319 -0.15 13.03 -0.62
CA ASP A 319 -0.21 13.89 0.57
C ASP A 319 -0.53 13.11 1.86
N GLY A 320 -0.85 11.81 1.74
CA GLY A 320 -1.17 10.92 2.84
C GLY A 320 -2.61 11.06 3.38
N PHE A 321 -3.47 11.85 2.74
CA PHE A 321 -4.87 12.03 3.13
C PHE A 321 -5.84 11.88 1.96
N HIS A 322 -5.57 12.51 0.81
CA HIS A 322 -6.43 12.42 -0.36
C HIS A 322 -6.08 11.19 -1.20
N TRP A 323 -7.07 10.36 -1.49
CA TRP A 323 -6.89 9.12 -2.25
C TRP A 323 -7.34 9.28 -3.70
N TYR A 324 -6.45 8.96 -4.63
CA TYR A 324 -6.79 8.72 -6.03
C TYR A 324 -7.03 7.22 -6.28
N ARG A 325 -8.20 6.88 -6.82
CA ARG A 325 -8.63 5.50 -7.08
C ARG A 325 -9.12 5.35 -8.54
N PRO A 326 -8.21 5.31 -9.52
CA PRO A 326 -8.56 5.32 -10.94
C PRO A 326 -9.11 3.98 -11.44
N ASP A 327 -8.62 2.86 -10.90
CA ASP A 327 -9.14 1.52 -11.20
C ASP A 327 -9.93 1.00 -10.00
N ARG A 328 -11.23 0.76 -10.21
CA ARG A 328 -12.18 0.31 -9.18
C ARG A 328 -12.44 -1.20 -9.26
N ARG A 329 -11.81 -1.90 -10.20
CA ARG A 329 -11.85 -3.36 -10.28
C ARG A 329 -11.17 -3.95 -9.05
N ALA A 330 -11.58 -5.15 -8.66
CA ALA A 330 -10.85 -5.93 -7.66
C ALA A 330 -9.41 -6.16 -8.15
N PHE A 331 -8.45 -5.65 -7.38
CA PHE A 331 -7.02 -5.85 -7.54
C PHE A 331 -6.62 -7.26 -7.09
N ILE A 332 -7.20 -7.71 -5.96
CA ILE A 332 -7.12 -9.09 -5.47
C ILE A 332 -8.57 -9.54 -5.14
N PRO A 333 -9.21 -10.34 -6.01
CA PRO A 333 -10.62 -10.71 -5.89
C PRO A 333 -10.84 -11.96 -5.03
N VAL A 334 -12.08 -12.20 -4.61
CA VAL A 334 -12.53 -13.53 -4.18
C VAL A 334 -12.53 -14.49 -5.37
N SER A 335 -12.51 -15.81 -5.12
CA SER A 335 -12.84 -16.78 -6.18
C SER A 335 -14.36 -16.87 -6.34
N GLU A 336 -14.87 -16.98 -7.57
CA GLU A 336 -16.29 -17.30 -7.81
C GLU A 336 -16.58 -18.81 -7.82
N ARG A 337 -15.55 -19.64 -7.61
CA ARG A 337 -15.67 -21.10 -7.61
C ARG A 337 -15.69 -21.64 -6.18
N TYR A 338 -16.80 -22.28 -5.82
CA TYR A 338 -16.91 -22.98 -4.54
C TYR A 338 -15.83 -24.08 -4.43
N GLY A 339 -15.27 -24.23 -3.23
CA GLY A 339 -14.16 -25.15 -2.94
C GLY A 339 -12.79 -24.47 -2.98
N ASP A 340 -12.68 -23.29 -3.57
CA ASP A 340 -11.46 -22.49 -3.49
C ASP A 340 -11.34 -21.83 -2.10
N TRP A 341 -10.11 -21.75 -1.57
CA TRP A 341 -9.80 -21.27 -0.21
C TRP A 341 -10.23 -19.83 0.10
N ASN A 342 -10.47 -19.03 -0.94
CA ASN A 342 -10.87 -17.63 -0.86
C ASN A 342 -12.22 -17.37 -1.53
N TRP A 343 -13.08 -18.39 -1.67
CA TRP A 343 -14.42 -18.23 -2.22
C TRP A 343 -15.23 -17.24 -1.38
N GLY A 344 -15.24 -17.32 -0.06
CA GLY A 344 -16.06 -16.45 0.78
C GLY A 344 -15.61 -14.99 0.83
N ASN A 345 -14.34 -14.72 1.14
CA ASN A 345 -13.89 -13.38 1.57
C ASN A 345 -12.38 -13.22 1.38
N VAL A 346 -11.93 -12.03 0.97
CA VAL A 346 -10.51 -11.68 0.92
C VAL A 346 -10.26 -10.33 1.61
N GLN A 347 -9.21 -10.26 2.44
CA GLN A 347 -8.79 -9.01 3.12
C GLN A 347 -7.27 -8.91 3.19
N SER A 348 -6.78 -7.67 3.25
CA SER A 348 -5.35 -7.33 3.25
C SER A 348 -4.63 -7.72 4.54
N ALA A 349 -3.31 -7.84 4.45
CA ALA A 349 -2.40 -7.82 5.59
C ALA A 349 -1.87 -6.39 5.87
N GLY A 350 -1.54 -6.12 7.13
CA GLY A 350 -0.77 -4.93 7.51
C GLY A 350 0.60 -4.93 6.83
N GLY A 351 1.13 -3.74 6.54
CA GLY A 351 2.34 -3.56 5.73
C GLY A 351 2.09 -3.63 4.21
N CYS A 352 0.91 -4.11 3.79
CA CYS A 352 0.38 -4.16 2.42
C CYS A 352 1.18 -5.00 1.40
N CYS A 353 2.46 -4.72 1.18
CA CYS A 353 3.30 -5.47 0.26
C CYS A 353 4.77 -5.53 0.68
N LEU A 354 5.46 -6.56 0.21
CA LEU A 354 6.90 -6.75 0.37
C LEU A 354 7.58 -6.79 -0.99
N ILE A 355 8.82 -6.31 -1.05
CA ILE A 355 9.62 -6.32 -2.28
C ILE A 355 10.48 -7.58 -2.31
N VAL A 356 10.21 -8.49 -3.24
CA VAL A 356 10.98 -9.72 -3.43
C VAL A 356 11.54 -9.73 -4.84
N LYS A 357 12.79 -9.26 -4.97
CA LYS A 357 13.48 -9.08 -6.25
C LYS A 357 12.69 -8.17 -7.20
N ASP A 358 12.17 -8.74 -8.29
CA ASP A 358 11.41 -8.07 -9.34
C ASP A 358 9.89 -8.13 -9.12
N LYS A 359 9.44 -8.61 -7.95
CA LYS A 359 8.02 -8.77 -7.61
C LYS A 359 7.65 -8.05 -6.31
N LEU A 360 6.37 -7.74 -6.21
CA LEU A 360 5.69 -7.39 -4.96
C LEU A 360 4.90 -8.59 -4.49
N TYR A 361 5.01 -8.91 -3.21
CA TYR A 361 4.26 -9.96 -2.53
C TYR A 361 3.14 -9.31 -1.70
N PHE A 362 1.90 -9.74 -1.92
CA PHE A 362 0.70 -9.29 -1.20
C PHE A 362 0.06 -10.46 -0.45
N TYR A 363 0.20 -10.48 0.86
CA TYR A 363 -0.45 -11.47 1.72
C TYR A 363 -1.89 -11.07 2.02
N VAL A 364 -2.79 -12.05 1.99
CA VAL A 364 -4.23 -11.82 2.21
C VAL A 364 -4.87 -12.97 2.97
N SER A 365 -5.85 -12.69 3.84
CA SER A 365 -6.75 -13.74 4.34
C SER A 365 -7.64 -14.24 3.20
N GLY A 366 -7.99 -15.52 3.25
CA GLY A 366 -9.08 -16.10 2.49
C GLY A 366 -10.00 -16.90 3.40
N ARG A 367 -11.30 -16.77 3.16
CA ARG A 367 -12.33 -17.62 3.77
C ARG A 367 -12.86 -18.58 2.71
N ALA A 368 -12.84 -19.88 2.98
CA ALA A 368 -13.32 -20.88 2.02
C ALA A 368 -14.85 -20.85 1.88
N GLY A 369 -15.55 -20.35 2.90
CA GLY A 369 -17.02 -20.34 2.98
C GLY A 369 -17.62 -21.72 3.15
N GLU A 370 -18.90 -21.75 3.51
CA GLU A 370 -19.73 -22.96 3.56
C GLU A 370 -20.88 -22.80 2.57
N ARG A 371 -21.01 -23.72 1.62
CA ARG A 371 -22.06 -23.60 0.60
C ARG A 371 -23.44 -23.65 1.25
N GLY A 372 -24.29 -22.68 0.93
CA GLY A 372 -25.65 -22.60 1.44
C GLY A 372 -25.79 -21.84 2.75
N THR A 373 -24.69 -21.31 3.31
CA THR A 373 -24.72 -20.53 4.56
C THR A 373 -23.87 -19.26 4.43
N PRO A 374 -24.08 -18.24 5.27
CA PRO A 374 -23.19 -17.08 5.34
C PRO A 374 -21.87 -17.37 6.10
N GLY A 375 -21.61 -18.63 6.44
CA GLY A 375 -20.49 -19.07 7.27
C GLY A 375 -19.13 -18.85 6.62
N SER A 376 -18.12 -18.60 7.44
CA SER A 376 -16.77 -18.32 6.96
C SER A 376 -16.04 -19.57 6.46
N GLY A 377 -16.37 -20.75 6.98
CA GLY A 377 -15.61 -21.97 6.72
C GLY A 377 -14.13 -21.83 7.09
N ILE A 378 -13.27 -22.68 6.52
CA ILE A 378 -11.82 -22.66 6.79
C ILE A 378 -11.23 -21.30 6.40
N CYS A 379 -10.50 -20.70 7.32
CA CYS A 379 -9.83 -19.41 7.15
C CYS A 379 -8.31 -19.62 7.02
N SER A 380 -7.71 -19.08 5.97
CA SER A 380 -6.30 -19.33 5.61
C SER A 380 -5.61 -18.08 5.07
N THR A 381 -4.29 -18.11 4.91
CA THR A 381 -3.52 -17.03 4.28
C THR A 381 -3.06 -17.43 2.90
N GLY A 382 -3.32 -16.58 1.90
CA GLY A 382 -2.75 -16.71 0.57
C GLY A 382 -1.81 -15.56 0.23
N LEU A 383 -1.16 -15.72 -0.92
CA LEU A 383 -0.20 -14.79 -1.49
C LEU A 383 -0.57 -14.46 -2.95
N ALA A 384 -0.68 -13.18 -3.26
CA ALA A 384 -0.75 -12.66 -4.63
C ALA A 384 0.54 -11.91 -4.97
N VAL A 385 0.92 -11.93 -6.25
CA VAL A 385 2.14 -11.30 -6.74
C VAL A 385 1.86 -10.32 -7.87
N LEU A 386 2.66 -9.26 -7.92
CA LEU A 386 2.71 -8.29 -9.03
C LEU A 386 4.16 -8.06 -9.42
N ARG A 387 4.44 -7.61 -10.64
CA ARG A 387 5.74 -7.01 -10.97
C ARG A 387 6.02 -5.84 -10.01
N ARG A 388 7.27 -5.65 -9.57
CA ARG A 388 7.68 -4.42 -8.86
C ARG A 388 7.28 -3.19 -9.68
N ASP A 389 6.63 -2.22 -9.03
CA ASP A 389 6.04 -1.02 -9.63
C ASP A 389 4.92 -1.28 -10.67
N GLY A 390 4.46 -2.51 -10.79
CA GLY A 390 3.57 -2.97 -11.86
C GLY A 390 2.12 -2.51 -11.76
N PHE A 391 1.78 -1.54 -10.90
CA PHE A 391 0.39 -1.11 -10.67
C PHE A 391 -0.24 -0.51 -11.93
N ALA A 392 0.53 0.29 -12.67
CA ALA A 392 0.14 0.91 -13.92
C ALA A 392 1.32 0.94 -14.90
N SER A 393 1.05 0.89 -16.20
CA SER A 393 2.02 1.18 -17.25
C SER A 393 1.49 2.15 -18.27
N MET A 394 2.39 2.92 -18.87
CA MET A 394 2.16 3.71 -20.08
C MET A 394 2.61 2.88 -21.28
N GLU A 395 1.71 2.62 -22.23
CA GLU A 395 1.90 1.64 -23.29
C GLU A 395 1.81 2.27 -24.68
N ALA A 396 2.62 1.74 -25.61
CA ALA A 396 2.54 2.02 -27.05
C ALA A 396 2.56 0.72 -27.86
N GLY A 397 1.84 0.74 -28.99
CA GLY A 397 1.79 -0.34 -29.97
C GLY A 397 2.84 -0.18 -31.08
N GLU A 398 2.46 -0.51 -32.31
CA GLU A 398 3.31 -0.37 -33.51
C GLU A 398 3.73 1.08 -33.78
N ILE A 399 2.80 2.01 -33.56
CA ILE A 399 3.03 3.44 -33.69
C ILE A 399 3.74 3.92 -32.43
N GLU A 400 4.86 4.62 -32.61
CA GLU A 400 5.58 5.24 -31.51
C GLU A 400 4.71 6.31 -30.84
N GLY A 401 4.74 6.32 -29.51
CA GLY A 401 4.10 7.35 -28.71
C GLY A 401 5.09 7.99 -27.75
N THR A 402 4.70 9.13 -27.19
CA THR A 402 5.53 9.92 -26.30
C THR A 402 4.84 10.22 -24.99
N LEU A 403 5.63 10.40 -23.94
CA LEU A 403 5.20 10.95 -22.66
C LEU A 403 6.21 12.01 -22.24
N THR A 404 5.74 13.23 -22.01
CA THR A 404 6.53 14.33 -21.46
C THR A 404 6.09 14.59 -20.02
N THR A 405 7.05 14.62 -19.10
CA THR A 405 6.77 14.95 -17.71
C THR A 405 6.51 16.45 -17.52
N ARG A 406 5.89 16.83 -16.40
CA ARG A 406 6.01 18.21 -15.89
C ARG A 406 7.47 18.55 -15.59
N LEU A 407 7.74 19.82 -15.23
CA LEU A 407 9.06 20.22 -14.74
C LEU A 407 9.40 19.46 -13.46
N LEU A 408 10.55 18.79 -13.49
CA LEU A 408 11.08 17.99 -12.40
C LEU A 408 12.38 18.59 -11.90
N ARG A 409 12.70 18.33 -10.64
CA ARG A 409 14.01 18.62 -10.04
C ARG A 409 14.53 17.40 -9.29
N PHE A 410 15.82 17.16 -9.37
CA PHE A 410 16.48 16.05 -8.69
C PHE A 410 17.92 16.38 -8.32
N ARG A 411 18.48 15.58 -7.40
CA ARG A 411 19.89 15.58 -6.97
C ARG A 411 20.64 14.32 -7.38
N GLY A 412 19.92 13.32 -7.88
CA GLY A 412 20.52 12.08 -8.39
C GLY A 412 21.34 12.31 -9.67
N ARG A 413 22.09 11.28 -10.06
CA ARG A 413 23.03 11.34 -11.20
C ARG A 413 22.66 10.37 -12.32
N TYR A 414 21.89 9.32 -12.04
CA TYR A 414 21.67 8.23 -12.99
C TYR A 414 20.16 8.01 -13.18
N LEU A 415 19.63 8.26 -14.38
CA LEU A 415 18.23 7.97 -14.70
C LEU A 415 18.02 6.46 -14.89
N PHE A 416 17.02 5.93 -14.21
CA PHE A 416 16.57 4.55 -14.33
C PHE A 416 15.10 4.50 -14.75
N VAL A 417 14.74 3.40 -15.42
CA VAL A 417 13.37 3.08 -15.82
C VAL A 417 13.01 1.63 -15.46
N ASN A 418 11.74 1.41 -15.16
CA ASN A 418 11.12 0.09 -15.13
C ASN A 418 10.33 -0.07 -16.44
N VAL A 419 10.75 -0.99 -17.30
CA VAL A 419 10.27 -1.09 -18.69
C VAL A 419 10.14 -2.54 -19.13
N ALA A 420 9.17 -2.80 -20.03
CA ALA A 420 9.07 -4.04 -20.79
C ALA A 420 8.90 -3.72 -22.28
N VAL A 421 10.02 -3.79 -23.03
CA VAL A 421 10.11 -3.51 -24.47
C VAL A 421 10.83 -4.64 -25.24
N PRO A 422 10.44 -5.92 -25.08
CA PRO A 422 11.18 -7.05 -25.65
C PRO A 422 11.16 -7.10 -27.19
N LYS A 423 10.18 -6.45 -27.83
CA LYS A 423 10.01 -6.39 -29.30
C LYS A 423 10.00 -4.94 -29.81
N GLY A 424 10.34 -4.01 -28.94
CA GLY A 424 10.15 -2.59 -29.12
C GLY A 424 11.40 -1.82 -28.78
N GLU A 425 11.21 -0.55 -28.46
CA GLU A 425 12.29 0.33 -28.03
C GLU A 425 11.74 1.41 -27.11
N LEU A 426 12.52 1.75 -26.09
CA LEU A 426 12.37 2.98 -25.33
C LEU A 426 13.62 3.83 -25.53
N ARG A 427 13.42 5.13 -25.75
CA ARG A 427 14.45 6.17 -25.63
C ARG A 427 13.94 7.32 -24.77
N VAL A 428 14.88 8.10 -24.25
CA VAL A 428 14.58 9.27 -23.42
C VAL A 428 15.43 10.44 -23.89
N GLU A 429 14.81 11.61 -24.02
CA GLU A 429 15.52 12.88 -24.12
C GLU A 429 15.19 13.76 -22.91
N ILE A 430 16.12 14.65 -22.57
CA ILE A 430 15.93 15.64 -21.50
C ILE A 430 15.75 17.01 -22.13
N LEU A 431 14.71 17.70 -21.69
CA LEU A 431 14.37 19.05 -22.14
C LEU A 431 14.59 20.04 -21.00
N ASP A 432 15.04 21.24 -21.33
CA ASP A 432 15.13 22.35 -20.39
C ASP A 432 13.73 22.92 -20.03
N GLU A 433 13.73 24.00 -19.25
CA GLU A 433 12.51 24.69 -18.87
C GLU A 433 11.71 25.23 -20.07
N GLY A 434 12.41 25.68 -21.11
CA GLY A 434 11.83 26.15 -22.38
C GLY A 434 11.42 25.03 -23.35
N GLY A 435 11.62 23.76 -22.97
CA GLY A 435 11.28 22.60 -23.79
C GLY A 435 12.30 22.27 -24.89
N GLN A 436 13.50 22.86 -24.83
CA GLN A 436 14.57 22.57 -25.79
C GLN A 436 15.42 21.37 -25.33
N PRO A 437 15.81 20.45 -26.24
CA PRO A 437 16.68 19.33 -25.89
C PRO A 437 18.05 19.76 -25.38
N VAL A 438 18.47 19.21 -24.25
CA VAL A 438 19.75 19.54 -23.59
C VAL A 438 20.87 18.62 -24.09
N GLU A 439 22.02 19.17 -24.48
CA GLU A 439 23.21 18.38 -24.80
C GLU A 439 23.92 17.88 -23.52
N PRO A 440 24.46 16.65 -23.49
CA PRO A 440 24.44 15.62 -24.53
C PRO A 440 23.17 14.74 -24.54
N PHE A 441 22.17 15.04 -23.72
CA PHE A 441 21.01 14.19 -23.40
C PHE A 441 19.86 14.24 -24.42
N LYS A 442 20.18 14.47 -25.69
CA LYS A 442 19.21 14.49 -26.80
C LYS A 442 18.80 13.07 -27.22
N LEU A 443 17.67 12.98 -27.93
CA LEU A 443 17.10 11.71 -28.40
C LEU A 443 18.07 10.91 -29.29
N GLU A 444 18.79 11.58 -30.20
CA GLU A 444 19.76 10.92 -31.10
C GLU A 444 20.93 10.27 -30.34
N ASN A 445 21.29 10.86 -29.19
CA ASN A 445 22.36 10.39 -28.34
C ASN A 445 21.90 9.28 -27.38
N CYS A 446 20.60 9.17 -27.10
CA CYS A 446 20.07 8.12 -26.22
C CYS A 446 20.29 6.74 -26.81
N LEU A 447 20.96 5.87 -26.05
CA LEU A 447 21.11 4.46 -26.42
C LEU A 447 19.75 3.76 -26.29
N PRO A 448 19.34 2.96 -27.30
CA PRO A 448 18.04 2.31 -27.29
C PRO A 448 17.94 1.25 -26.20
N ILE A 449 16.82 1.22 -25.48
CA ILE A 449 16.51 0.19 -24.49
C ILE A 449 15.59 -0.85 -25.13
N ARG A 450 16.02 -2.11 -25.12
CA ARG A 450 15.30 -3.27 -25.70
C ARG A 450 15.31 -4.45 -24.72
N ALA A 451 14.71 -4.23 -23.55
CA ALA A 451 14.74 -5.19 -22.45
C ALA A 451 13.39 -5.25 -21.71
N ASP A 452 13.21 -6.33 -20.95
CA ASP A 452 12.27 -6.38 -19.83
C ASP A 452 13.07 -6.31 -18.54
N SER A 453 12.99 -5.19 -17.83
CA SER A 453 13.73 -4.94 -16.59
C SER A 453 12.94 -4.04 -15.64
N THR A 454 12.98 -4.39 -14.35
CA THR A 454 12.44 -3.55 -13.28
C THR A 454 13.39 -2.43 -12.87
N ALA A 455 14.64 -2.44 -13.36
CA ALA A 455 15.61 -1.37 -13.18
C ALA A 455 16.62 -1.36 -14.34
N TRP A 456 16.47 -0.41 -15.26
CA TRP A 456 17.39 -0.22 -16.38
C TRP A 456 17.94 1.22 -16.39
N MET A 457 19.26 1.36 -16.37
CA MET A 457 19.92 2.66 -16.46
C MET A 457 19.85 3.19 -17.89
N VAL A 458 19.28 4.39 -18.06
CA VAL A 458 19.27 5.12 -19.32
C VAL A 458 20.67 5.70 -19.57
N ARG A 459 21.14 5.64 -20.82
CA ARG A 459 22.50 6.07 -21.20
C ARG A 459 22.46 6.87 -22.49
N TRP A 460 23.32 7.88 -22.58
CA TRP A 460 23.50 8.70 -23.77
C TRP A 460 24.95 8.64 -24.24
N LYS A 461 25.16 8.76 -25.54
CA LYS A 461 26.51 8.97 -26.11
C LYS A 461 27.03 10.33 -25.64
N GLY A 462 28.24 10.36 -25.08
CA GLY A 462 28.88 11.59 -24.62
C GLY A 462 28.38 12.13 -23.27
N GLY A 463 27.47 11.43 -22.59
CA GLY A 463 26.99 11.78 -21.25
C GLY A 463 27.19 10.62 -20.26
N ASP A 464 28.14 10.78 -19.31
CA ASP A 464 28.46 9.75 -18.33
C ASP A 464 27.41 9.62 -17.21
N ASP A 465 26.75 10.75 -16.88
CA ASP A 465 25.69 10.89 -15.89
C ASP A 465 24.95 12.25 -16.05
N LEU A 466 23.99 12.54 -15.16
CA LEU A 466 23.15 13.74 -15.14
C LEU A 466 23.66 14.83 -14.17
N SER A 467 24.92 14.81 -13.74
CA SER A 467 25.42 15.74 -12.70
C SER A 467 25.28 17.20 -13.12
N SER A 468 25.43 17.51 -14.41
CA SER A 468 25.27 18.86 -14.95
C SER A 468 23.84 19.41 -14.87
N LEU A 469 22.85 18.56 -14.57
CA LEU A 469 21.43 18.92 -14.43
C LEU A 469 20.95 18.84 -12.98
N THR A 470 21.85 18.60 -12.03
CA THR A 470 21.48 18.49 -10.61
C THR A 470 20.94 19.83 -10.12
N GLY A 471 19.70 19.83 -9.63
CA GLY A 471 19.01 21.02 -9.14
C GLY A 471 18.32 21.85 -10.23
N GLU A 472 18.61 21.60 -11.50
CA GLU A 472 18.01 22.32 -12.63
C GLU A 472 16.59 21.80 -12.93
N PRO A 473 15.61 22.67 -13.20
CA PRO A 473 14.29 22.25 -13.67
C PRO A 473 14.37 21.68 -15.10
N VAL A 474 13.96 20.42 -15.27
CA VAL A 474 13.98 19.74 -16.58
C VAL A 474 12.72 18.91 -16.80
N ARG A 475 12.46 18.51 -18.04
CA ARG A 475 11.46 17.49 -18.38
C ARG A 475 12.16 16.25 -18.93
N PHE A 476 11.61 15.09 -18.63
CA PHE A 476 11.92 13.87 -19.37
C PHE A 476 10.86 13.65 -20.44
N ARG A 477 11.29 13.44 -21.69
CA ARG A 477 10.42 12.94 -22.75
C ARG A 477 10.81 11.53 -23.12
N PHE A 478 9.90 10.61 -22.84
CA PHE A 478 10.00 9.20 -23.18
C PHE A 478 9.41 8.95 -24.56
N HIS A 479 10.13 8.24 -25.42
CA HIS A 479 9.70 7.80 -26.74
C HIS A 479 9.62 6.28 -26.73
N LEU A 480 8.41 5.75 -26.88
CA LEU A 480 8.12 4.33 -26.67
C LEU A 480 7.40 3.73 -27.88
N ARG A 481 7.88 2.57 -28.32
CA ARG A 481 7.23 1.75 -29.34
C ARG A 481 7.21 0.29 -28.91
N LYS A 482 6.09 -0.41 -29.11
CA LYS A 482 5.85 -1.83 -28.80
C LYS A 482 6.31 -2.22 -27.39
N GLY A 483 5.79 -1.54 -26.37
CA GLY A 483 6.14 -1.89 -25.00
C GLY A 483 5.42 -1.07 -23.94
N LYS A 484 5.96 -1.17 -22.72
CA LYS A 484 5.35 -0.68 -21.49
C LYS A 484 6.40 0.02 -20.63
N LEU A 485 6.09 1.22 -20.17
CA LEU A 485 6.87 1.97 -19.17
C LEU A 485 6.09 2.00 -17.85
N TYR A 486 6.67 1.46 -16.78
CA TYR A 486 6.01 1.30 -15.47
C TYR A 486 6.40 2.38 -14.46
N ALA A 487 7.66 2.80 -14.46
CA ALA A 487 8.19 3.82 -13.55
C ALA A 487 9.52 4.40 -14.07
N PHE A 488 9.94 5.52 -13.50
CA PHE A 488 11.28 6.11 -13.68
C PHE A 488 11.79 6.74 -12.37
N TRP A 489 13.10 6.96 -12.23
CA TRP A 489 13.70 7.70 -11.11
C TRP A 489 15.14 8.10 -11.39
N VAL A 490 15.67 9.07 -10.65
CA VAL A 490 17.08 9.46 -10.75
C VAL A 490 17.81 9.06 -9.48
N SER A 491 18.67 8.04 -9.58
CA SER A 491 19.47 7.55 -8.45
C SER A 491 20.77 8.33 -8.30
N PRO A 492 21.24 8.61 -7.08
CA PRO A 492 22.61 9.09 -6.87
C PRO A 492 23.67 7.98 -7.07
N LYS A 493 23.26 6.69 -7.11
CA LYS A 493 24.16 5.54 -7.21
C LYS A 493 23.98 4.79 -8.53
N ARG A 494 25.06 4.17 -9.03
CA ARG A 494 25.00 3.28 -10.21
C ARG A 494 24.20 1.99 -9.98
N SER A 495 23.93 1.63 -8.72
CA SER A 495 23.10 0.48 -8.36
C SER A 495 21.63 0.67 -8.74
N GLY A 496 21.16 1.91 -8.86
CA GLY A 496 19.75 2.23 -9.06
C GLY A 496 18.91 2.26 -7.79
N ALA A 497 19.54 2.35 -6.61
CA ALA A 497 18.86 2.62 -5.33
C ALA A 497 17.91 3.82 -5.49
N SER A 498 16.62 3.63 -5.14
CA SER A 498 15.59 4.64 -5.39
C SER A 498 15.45 5.67 -4.27
N TYR A 499 15.98 5.37 -3.07
CA TYR A 499 15.79 6.16 -1.85
C TYR A 499 14.29 6.35 -1.50
N GLY A 500 13.43 5.48 -2.03
CA GLY A 500 12.01 5.42 -1.73
C GLY A 500 11.74 4.42 -0.61
N TYR A 501 10.54 4.51 -0.03
CA TYR A 501 10.14 3.60 1.02
C TYR A 501 9.89 2.18 0.51
N VAL A 502 10.35 1.17 1.24
CA VAL A 502 10.29 -0.24 0.81
C VAL A 502 9.06 -0.99 1.31
N ALA A 503 7.98 -0.26 1.65
CA ALA A 503 6.77 -0.82 2.25
C ALA A 503 7.06 -1.69 3.48
N ALA A 504 6.65 -2.97 3.47
CA ALA A 504 6.95 -3.89 4.56
C ALA A 504 8.34 -4.53 4.49
N GLY A 505 9.22 -3.98 3.66
CA GLY A 505 10.60 -4.41 3.47
C GLY A 505 10.73 -5.54 2.46
N GLY A 506 11.90 -6.17 2.47
CA GLY A 506 12.22 -7.31 1.65
C GLY A 506 13.70 -7.70 1.70
N PRO A 507 14.05 -8.89 1.19
CA PRO A 507 15.45 -9.31 1.13
C PRO A 507 16.32 -8.29 0.37
N GLY A 508 17.45 -7.93 0.98
CA GLY A 508 18.40 -6.95 0.42
C GLY A 508 18.21 -5.52 0.93
N PHE A 509 17.16 -5.23 1.70
CA PHE A 509 16.97 -3.95 2.38
C PHE A 509 17.41 -4.06 3.85
N SER A 510 18.02 -2.98 4.36
CA SER A 510 18.43 -2.85 5.77
C SER A 510 17.76 -1.68 6.49
N ASP A 511 17.05 -0.84 5.74
CA ASP A 511 16.47 0.42 6.15
C ASP A 511 15.01 0.49 5.61
N PRO A 512 14.12 1.30 6.18
CA PRO A 512 12.83 1.62 5.56
C PRO A 512 12.94 2.23 4.15
N LEU A 513 14.13 2.65 3.71
CA LEU A 513 14.43 3.17 2.38
C LEU A 513 15.32 2.22 1.53
N ASP A 514 15.16 2.30 0.20
CA ASP A 514 16.02 1.62 -0.80
C ASP A 514 17.34 2.40 -1.00
N ILE A 515 18.36 2.15 -0.17
CA ILE A 515 19.63 2.91 -0.09
C ILE A 515 20.82 2.21 -0.77
#